data_AF-A0A1V5X348-F1
#
_entry.id   AF-A0A1V5X348-F1
#
_cell.length_a   1.000
_cell.length_b   1.000
_cell.length_c   1.000
_cell.angle_alpha   90.00
_cell.angle_beta   90.00
_cell.angle_gamma   90.00
#
_symmetry.space_group_name_H-M   'P 1'
#
loop_
_entity.id
_entity.type
_entity.pdbx_description
1 polymer ?
#
loop_
_entity_poly.entity_id
_entity_poly.type
_entity_poly.pdbx_seq_one_letter_code
_entity_poly.pdbx_strand_id
1 'polypeptide(L)'
;MCEMMGSEPIEDEMPVEFDDLYTDVQQAMGIYYKLKDEWDTMNGNYLGKNYAGILDIFDVLEVPKEDVRTMFDLIGIIDEHRSKVIREKKPKTT
;
A
#
# COMPACT_ATOMS: atom_id res chain seq x y z
N MET A 1 11.55 20.33 19.07
CA MET A 1 11.38 19.65 20.38
C MET A 1 12.12 18.31 20.47
N CYS A 2 13.09 18.00 19.59
CA CYS A 2 13.98 16.83 19.72
C CYS A 2 15.43 17.21 20.08
N GLU A 3 15.78 18.50 20.01
CA GLU A 3 17.13 19.01 20.33
C GLU A 3 17.46 19.01 21.85
N MET A 4 16.48 18.73 22.73
CA MET A 4 16.68 18.73 24.20
C MET A 4 17.14 17.38 24.78
N MET A 5 17.23 16.31 23.99
CA MET A 5 17.52 14.95 24.48
C MET A 5 18.98 14.47 24.28
N GLY A 6 19.83 15.25 23.62
CA GLY A 6 21.29 15.03 23.62
C GLY A 6 21.81 13.76 22.93
N SER A 7 20.95 12.97 22.28
CA SER A 7 21.32 11.83 21.44
C SER A 7 21.01 12.14 19.98
N GLU A 8 21.95 11.88 19.08
CA GLU A 8 21.63 11.80 17.65
C GLU A 8 20.53 10.74 17.45
N PRO A 9 19.51 11.00 16.61
CA PRO A 9 18.50 10.00 16.29
C PRO A 9 19.17 8.72 15.78
N ILE A 10 18.78 7.58 16.34
CA ILE A 10 19.25 6.29 15.85
C ILE A 10 18.56 6.06 14.50
N GLU A 11 19.35 5.94 13.43
CA GLU A 11 18.85 5.80 12.06
C GLU A 11 17.87 4.62 11.93
N ASP A 12 18.17 3.49 12.60
CA ASP A 12 17.31 2.30 12.64
C ASP A 12 15.98 2.49 13.40
N GLU A 13 15.86 3.53 14.22
CA GLU A 13 14.62 3.88 14.94
C GLU A 13 13.81 4.95 14.21
N MET A 14 14.32 5.48 13.09
CA MET A 14 13.57 6.40 12.27
C MET A 14 12.43 5.67 11.54
N PRO A 15 11.22 6.25 11.51
CA PRO A 15 10.15 5.74 10.67
C PRO A 15 10.60 5.69 9.20
N VAL A 16 10.27 4.61 8.51
CA VAL A 16 10.50 4.50 7.07
C VAL A 16 9.63 5.53 6.35
N GLU A 17 10.26 6.41 5.58
CA GLU A 17 9.59 7.38 4.73
C GLU A 17 9.26 6.78 3.36
N PHE A 18 8.33 7.41 2.63
CA PHE A 18 7.92 6.90 1.31
C PHE A 18 9.08 6.87 0.31
N ASP A 19 9.95 7.88 0.37
CA ASP A 19 11.09 8.03 -0.54
C ASP A 19 12.23 7.05 -0.23
N ASP A 20 12.20 6.38 0.94
CA ASP A 20 13.16 5.33 1.32
C ASP A 20 12.85 3.98 0.63
N LEU A 21 11.64 3.83 0.07
CA LEU A 21 11.23 2.61 -0.61
C LEU A 21 11.88 2.50 -1.99
N TYR A 22 12.06 1.27 -2.50
CA TYR A 22 12.47 1.07 -3.89
C TYR A 22 11.48 1.71 -4.86
N THR A 23 11.98 2.26 -5.98
CA THR A 23 11.17 2.96 -6.99
C THR A 23 9.96 2.13 -7.45
N ASP A 24 10.16 0.83 -7.68
CA ASP A 24 9.09 -0.09 -8.07
C ASP A 24 7.99 -0.20 -7.01
N VAL A 25 8.37 -0.19 -5.72
CA VAL A 25 7.43 -0.23 -4.61
C VAL A 25 6.68 1.11 -4.49
N GLN A 26 7.39 2.23 -4.67
CA GLN A 26 6.77 3.56 -4.71
C GLN A 26 5.74 3.65 -5.85
N GLN A 27 6.10 3.18 -7.05
CA GLN A 27 5.21 3.15 -8.20
C GLN A 27 3.99 2.24 -7.96
N ALA A 28 4.21 1.02 -7.46
CA ALA A 28 3.14 0.08 -7.13
C ALA A 28 2.18 0.68 -6.08
N MET A 29 2.69 1.33 -5.03
CA MET A 29 1.88 2.07 -4.05
C MET A 29 1.07 3.18 -4.72
N GLY A 30 1.69 3.95 -5.61
CA GLY A 30 1.04 5.00 -6.39
C GLY A 30 -0.10 4.48 -7.28
N ILE A 31 0.03 3.28 -7.86
CA ILE A 31 -1.03 2.63 -8.64
C ILE A 31 -2.11 2.09 -7.71
N TYR A 32 -1.72 1.42 -6.63
CA TYR A 32 -2.62 0.87 -5.62
C TYR A 32 -3.57 1.94 -5.06
N TYR A 33 -3.09 3.16 -4.82
CA TYR A 33 -3.93 4.26 -4.36
C TYR A 33 -4.96 4.77 -5.38
N LYS A 34 -4.77 4.50 -6.67
CA LYS A 34 -5.74 4.84 -7.73
C LYS A 34 -6.88 3.82 -7.83
N LEU A 35 -6.65 2.59 -7.35
CA LEU A 35 -7.67 1.55 -7.34
C LEU A 35 -8.75 1.85 -6.30
N LYS A 36 -10.00 1.56 -6.65
CA LYS A 36 -11.15 1.76 -5.76
C LYS A 36 -11.14 0.72 -4.64
N ASP A 37 -11.37 1.16 -3.40
CA ASP A 37 -11.61 0.28 -2.26
C ASP A 37 -12.99 -0.40 -2.39
N GLU A 38 -13.04 -1.72 -2.15
CA GLU A 38 -14.29 -2.47 -2.03
C GLU A 38 -14.63 -2.77 -0.58
N TRP A 39 -15.89 -2.56 -0.24
CA TRP A 39 -16.44 -2.79 1.09
C TRP A 39 -17.74 -3.56 0.98
N ASP A 40 -17.88 -4.62 1.79
CA ASP A 40 -19.18 -5.19 2.11
C ASP A 40 -19.92 -4.21 3.02
N THR A 41 -20.87 -3.49 2.41
CA THR A 41 -21.67 -2.45 3.09
C THR A 41 -22.55 -3.00 4.21
N MET A 42 -22.93 -4.28 4.19
CA MET A 42 -23.81 -4.85 5.21
C MET A 42 -23.05 -5.16 6.51
N ASN A 43 -21.86 -5.77 6.38
CA ASN A 43 -21.07 -6.20 7.53
C ASN A 43 -19.88 -5.27 7.83
N GLY A 44 -19.68 -4.23 7.02
CA GLY A 44 -18.54 -3.31 7.12
C GLY A 44 -17.20 -4.03 6.98
N ASN A 45 -17.13 -5.03 6.11
CA ASN A 45 -15.89 -5.77 5.85
C ASN A 45 -15.17 -5.13 4.65
N TYR A 46 -13.88 -4.83 4.80
CA TYR A 46 -13.04 -4.46 3.67
C TYR A 46 -12.75 -5.72 2.85
N LEU A 47 -13.00 -5.65 1.54
CA LEU A 47 -12.86 -6.77 0.61
C LEU A 47 -11.56 -6.69 -0.22
N GLY A 48 -10.83 -5.58 -0.15
CA GLY A 48 -9.64 -5.33 -0.95
C GLY A 48 -9.86 -4.23 -1.98
N LYS A 49 -8.96 -4.15 -2.96
CA LYS A 49 -9.10 -3.27 -4.12
C LYS A 49 -9.90 -3.92 -5.24
N ASN A 50 -10.61 -3.09 -6.00
CA ASN A 50 -11.14 -3.47 -7.29
C ASN A 50 -10.04 -3.34 -8.36
N TYR A 51 -9.70 -4.44 -9.02
CA TYR A 51 -8.68 -4.51 -10.08
C TYR A 51 -9.23 -4.26 -11.49
N ALA A 52 -10.53 -4.01 -11.64
CA ALA A 52 -11.11 -3.66 -12.93
C ALA A 52 -10.44 -2.39 -13.48
N GLY A 53 -9.97 -2.48 -14.72
CA GLY A 53 -9.24 -1.39 -15.38
C GLY A 53 -7.79 -1.21 -14.93
N ILE A 54 -7.21 -2.15 -14.16
CA ILE A 54 -5.81 -2.03 -13.74
C ILE A 54 -4.85 -1.99 -14.95
N LEU A 55 -5.15 -2.72 -16.02
CA LEU A 55 -4.37 -2.68 -17.25
C LEU A 55 -4.46 -1.31 -17.94
N ASP A 56 -5.63 -0.67 -17.93
CA ASP A 56 -5.78 0.69 -18.46
C ASP A 56 -4.94 1.69 -17.65
N ILE A 57 -4.84 1.49 -16.33
CA ILE A 57 -3.97 2.31 -15.47
C ILE A 57 -2.50 2.07 -15.79
N PHE A 58 -2.09 0.82 -16.01
CA PHE A 58 -0.72 0.51 -16.44
C PHE A 58 -0.38 1.16 -17.77
N ASP A 59 -1.31 1.13 -18.73
CA ASP A 59 -1.15 1.75 -20.04
C ASP A 59 -1.05 3.29 -19.93
N VAL A 60 -1.92 3.93 -19.14
CA VAL A 60 -1.91 5.39 -18.91
C VAL A 60 -0.63 5.86 -18.22
N LEU A 61 -0.06 5.04 -17.34
CA LEU A 61 1.18 5.34 -16.63
C LEU A 61 2.42 4.84 -17.37
N GLU A 62 2.25 4.31 -18.58
CA GLU A 62 3.32 3.80 -19.44
C GLU A 62 4.22 2.77 -18.72
N VAL A 63 3.61 1.88 -17.94
CA VAL A 63 4.33 0.79 -17.26
C VAL A 63 4.97 -0.12 -18.31
N PRO A 64 6.29 -0.36 -18.29
CA PRO A 64 6.94 -1.26 -19.22
C PRO A 64 6.31 -2.65 -19.18
N LYS A 65 6.17 -3.29 -20.35
CA LYS A 65 5.44 -4.55 -20.47
C LYS A 65 6.08 -5.68 -19.66
N GLU A 66 7.40 -5.65 -19.55
CA GLU A 66 8.21 -6.54 -18.72
C GLU A 66 7.93 -6.39 -17.22
N ASP A 67 7.51 -5.19 -16.78
CA ASP A 67 7.31 -4.85 -15.37
C ASP A 67 5.85 -5.00 -14.92
N VAL A 68 4.91 -5.09 -15.86
CA VAL A 68 3.46 -5.26 -15.57
C VAL A 68 3.20 -6.38 -14.57
N ARG A 69 3.90 -7.51 -14.70
CA ARG A 69 3.76 -8.63 -13.76
C ARG A 69 4.25 -8.26 -12.37
N THR A 70 5.45 -7.69 -12.28
CA THR A 70 6.05 -7.25 -11.01
C THR A 70 5.16 -6.22 -10.32
N MET A 71 4.65 -5.23 -11.06
CA MET A 71 3.71 -4.24 -10.53
C MET A 71 2.44 -4.89 -9.99
N PHE A 72 1.84 -5.80 -10.76
CA PHE A 72 0.64 -6.51 -10.33
C PHE A 72 0.88 -7.30 -9.03
N ASP A 73 2.01 -8.01 -8.93
CA ASP A 73 2.36 -8.81 -7.76
C ASP A 73 2.62 -7.90 -6.53
N LEU A 74 3.35 -6.79 -6.69
CA LEU A 74 3.58 -5.82 -5.61
C LEU A 74 2.29 -5.20 -5.10
N ILE A 75 1.38 -4.81 -5.99
CA ILE A 75 0.05 -4.27 -5.64
C ILE A 75 -0.75 -5.31 -4.83
N GLY A 76 -0.67 -6.59 -5.20
CA GLY A 76 -1.27 -7.69 -4.45
C GLY A 76 -0.74 -7.81 -3.02
N ILE A 77 0.59 -7.74 -2.84
CA ILE A 77 1.23 -7.78 -1.51
C ILE A 77 0.77 -6.61 -0.64
N ILE A 78 0.69 -5.40 -1.24
CA ILE A 78 0.21 -4.20 -0.54
C ILE A 78 -1.24 -4.40 -0.08
N ASP A 79 -2.12 -4.91 -0.94
CA ASP A 79 -3.54 -5.10 -0.59
C ASP A 79 -3.75 -6.17 0.48
N GLU A 80 -2.98 -7.25 0.42
CA GLU A 80 -3.00 -8.30 1.44
C GLU A 80 -2.65 -7.71 2.81
N HIS A 81 -1.54 -6.95 2.88
CA HIS A 81 -1.09 -6.37 4.14
C HIS A 81 -2.10 -5.34 4.68
N ARG A 82 -2.68 -4.49 3.81
CA ARG A 82 -3.72 -3.54 4.22
C ARG A 82 -4.97 -4.26 4.73
N SER A 83 -5.41 -5.29 4.02
CA SER A 83 -6.58 -6.10 4.39
C SER A 83 -6.40 -6.75 5.76
N LYS A 84 -5.21 -7.28 6.05
CA LYS A 84 -4.86 -7.83 7.35
C LYS A 84 -4.92 -6.78 8.45
N VAL A 85 -4.30 -5.61 8.26
CA VAL A 85 -4.29 -4.51 9.24
C VAL A 85 -5.71 -4.01 9.53
N ILE A 86 -6.57 -3.85 8.51
CA ILE A 86 -7.95 -3.42 8.70
C ILE A 86 -8.74 -4.46 9.50
N ARG A 87 -8.58 -5.74 9.18
CA ARG A 87 -9.24 -6.85 9.90
C ARG A 87 -8.81 -6.92 11.36
N GLU A 88 -7.52 -6.74 11.64
CA GLU A 88 -6.96 -6.77 13.00
C GLU A 88 -7.40 -5.56 13.85
N LYS A 89 -7.63 -4.40 13.22
CA LYS A 89 -8.16 -3.21 13.90
C LYS A 89 -9.65 -3.31 14.21
N LYS A 90 -10.38 -4.24 13.59
CA LYS A 90 -11.82 -4.41 13.85
C LYS A 90 -11.99 -4.95 15.28
N PRO A 91 -12.77 -4.28 16.15
CA PRO A 91 -12.96 -4.72 17.52
C PRO A 91 -13.55 -6.14 17.52
N LYS A 92 -12.92 -7.06 18.27
CA LYS A 92 -13.41 -8.43 18.39
C LYS A 92 -14.81 -8.38 19.02
N THR A 93 -15.82 -8.78 18.26
CA THR A 93 -17.17 -8.96 18.80
C THR A 93 -17.08 -10.04 19.88
N THR A 94 -17.43 -9.68 21.11
CA THR A 94 -17.43 -10.56 22.29
C THR A 94 -18.50 -11.63 22.17
#